data_AF-A0A6A4KIW4-F1
#
_entry.id   AF-A0A6A4KIW4-F1
#
_cell.length_a   1.000
_cell.length_b   1.000
_cell.length_c   1.000
_cell.angle_alpha   90.00
_cell.angle_beta   90.00
_cell.angle_gamma   90.00
#
_symmetry.space_group_name_H-M   'P 1'
#
loop_
_entity.id
_entity.type
_entity.pdbx_description
1 polymer ?
#
loop_
_entity_poly.entity_id
_entity_poly.type
_entity_poly.pdbx_seq_one_letter_code
_entity_poly.pdbx_strand_id
1 'polypeptide(L)'
;MGVSVAYGCSNKESKKKAPGDQREAIFQFLSSFPAISIPTMELTNQVEKKKVRFHMEIDIFLLKEVLDSNPYANHNMWKDLAAMMAAEFQQPFNARNVRERVEYILKVITSKGRILIRKSGSEEQYCSRDLLLEDVKTLRNDFKTMQSNRLRKDETNEAKRLRDEAAHAQV
;
A
#
# COMPACT_ATOMS: atom_id res chain seq x y z
N MET A 1 -18.84 30.51 35.74
CA MET A 1 -18.99 30.24 34.29
C MET A 1 -18.56 28.79 34.11
N GLY A 2 -19.43 27.78 34.16
CA GLY A 2 -20.41 27.43 33.12
C GLY A 2 -19.63 26.94 31.88
N VAL A 3 -19.68 25.69 31.40
CA VAL A 3 -20.68 24.63 31.54
C VAL A 3 -19.98 23.28 31.28
N SER A 4 -20.30 22.27 32.09
CA SER A 4 -19.93 20.86 31.90
C SER A 4 -21.08 20.17 31.16
N VAL A 5 -20.78 19.37 30.13
CA VAL A 5 -21.81 18.63 29.39
C VAL A 5 -21.46 17.15 29.37
N ALA A 6 -22.08 16.43 30.30
CA ALA A 6 -22.29 15.00 30.23
C ALA A 6 -23.63 14.75 29.51
N TYR A 7 -23.66 13.78 28.60
CA TYR A 7 -24.90 13.13 28.21
C TYR A 7 -24.69 11.62 28.21
N GLY A 8 -25.31 10.99 29.20
CA GLY A 8 -25.72 9.60 29.11
C GLY A 8 -27.22 9.49 28.87
N CYS A 9 -27.64 8.24 28.69
CA CYS A 9 -28.98 7.68 28.87
C CYS A 9 -29.86 7.46 27.61
N SER A 10 -29.93 6.17 27.24
CA SER A 10 -31.12 5.37 26.95
C SER A 10 -32.42 6.07 26.51
N ASN A 11 -33.00 5.61 25.39
CA ASN A 11 -34.31 4.95 25.42
C ASN A 11 -34.81 4.39 24.07
N LYS A 12 -35.33 3.17 24.16
CA LYS A 12 -36.63 2.69 23.66
C LYS A 12 -36.87 2.59 22.15
N GLU A 13 -36.77 1.33 21.74
CA GLU A 13 -37.63 0.64 20.77
C GLU A 13 -39.07 1.19 20.70
N SER A 14 -39.46 1.59 19.49
CA SER A 14 -40.85 1.86 19.12
C SER A 14 -41.11 1.34 17.71
N LYS A 15 -41.79 0.20 17.63
CA LYS A 15 -42.50 -0.26 16.44
C LYS A 15 -43.64 0.72 16.13
N LYS A 16 -43.78 1.16 14.88
CA LYS A 16 -45.07 1.49 14.25
C LYS A 16 -44.99 1.56 12.71
N LYS A 17 -45.57 0.51 12.10
CA LYS A 17 -46.43 0.44 10.90
C LYS A 17 -46.04 1.30 9.66
N ALA A 18 -45.49 0.62 8.66
CA ALA A 18 -45.39 1.11 7.29
C ALA A 18 -46.76 1.04 6.56
N PRO A 19 -47.06 1.97 5.64
CA PRO A 19 -48.32 2.02 4.90
C PRO A 19 -48.41 0.88 3.86
N GLY A 20 -49.61 0.34 3.73
CA GLY A 20 -49.96 -0.73 2.79
C GLY A 20 -50.13 -0.26 1.35
N ASP A 21 -50.37 -1.26 0.50
CA ASP A 21 -50.95 -1.18 -0.86
C ASP A 21 -50.14 -0.54 -1.99
N GLN A 22 -48.98 -1.11 -2.32
CA GLN A 22 -48.46 -1.03 -3.70
C GLN A 22 -47.87 -2.35 -4.24
N ARG A 23 -47.91 -3.45 -3.48
CA ARG A 23 -47.32 -4.73 -3.91
C ARG A 23 -48.23 -5.54 -4.84
N GLU A 24 -49.54 -5.39 -4.72
CA GLU A 24 -50.54 -6.11 -5.54
C GLU A 24 -50.52 -5.65 -7.01
N ALA A 25 -50.31 -4.35 -7.27
CA ALA A 25 -50.33 -3.80 -8.61
C ALA A 25 -49.15 -4.26 -9.49
N ILE A 26 -47.97 -4.51 -8.90
CA ILE A 26 -46.78 -4.96 -9.63
C ILE A 26 -46.92 -6.43 -10.05
N PHE A 27 -47.55 -7.27 -9.21
CA PHE A 27 -47.76 -8.68 -9.54
C PHE A 27 -48.81 -8.90 -10.63
N GLN A 28 -49.85 -8.07 -10.71
CA GLN A 28 -50.84 -8.14 -11.81
C GLN A 28 -50.27 -7.69 -13.15
N PHE A 29 -49.31 -6.77 -13.18
CA PHE A 29 -48.70 -6.33 -14.44
C PHE A 29 -47.75 -7.41 -15.02
N LEU A 30 -47.05 -8.15 -14.16
CA LEU A 30 -46.07 -9.16 -14.58
C LEU A 30 -46.68 -10.50 -15.00
N SER A 31 -47.95 -10.79 -14.67
CA SER A 31 -48.64 -12.00 -15.14
C SER A 31 -49.16 -11.88 -16.58
N SER A 32 -49.14 -10.68 -17.16
CA SER A 32 -49.57 -10.43 -18.54
C SER A 32 -48.42 -10.49 -19.56
N PHE A 33 -47.17 -10.76 -19.14
CA PHE A 33 -46.07 -10.94 -20.07
C PHE A 33 -45.92 -12.43 -20.42
N PRO A 34 -45.94 -12.80 -21.72
CA PRO A 34 -45.66 -14.18 -22.13
C PRO A 34 -44.28 -14.58 -21.64
N ALA A 35 -44.15 -15.84 -21.20
CA ALA A 35 -42.94 -16.40 -20.62
C ALA A 35 -41.72 -16.23 -21.55
N ILE A 36 -40.98 -15.15 -21.36
CA ILE A 36 -39.64 -15.03 -21.91
C ILE A 36 -38.79 -15.96 -21.05
N SER A 37 -38.35 -17.06 -21.65
CA SER A 37 -37.31 -17.91 -21.10
C SER A 37 -36.04 -17.07 -20.97
N ILE A 38 -35.87 -16.42 -19.81
CA ILE A 38 -34.62 -15.74 -19.46
C ILE A 38 -33.71 -16.86 -18.92
N PRO A 39 -32.64 -17.24 -19.63
CA PRO A 39 -31.65 -18.14 -19.05
C PRO A 39 -31.00 -17.40 -17.87
N THR A 40 -31.22 -17.90 -16.66
CA THR A 40 -30.55 -17.43 -15.45
C THR A 40 -29.06 -17.75 -15.59
N MET A 41 -28.29 -16.82 -16.15
CA MET A 41 -26.83 -16.86 -16.13
C MET A 41 -26.40 -16.55 -14.69
N GLU A 42 -26.14 -17.60 -13.92
CA GLU A 42 -25.37 -17.60 -12.68
C GLU A 42 -24.04 -16.88 -12.92
N LEU A 43 -23.99 -15.57 -12.63
CA LEU A 43 -22.77 -14.80 -12.70
C LEU A 43 -21.92 -15.11 -11.46
N THR A 44 -21.28 -16.28 -11.48
CA THR A 44 -20.20 -16.62 -10.56
C THR A 44 -19.00 -15.73 -10.88
N ASN A 45 -18.99 -14.52 -10.32
CA ASN A 45 -17.84 -13.60 -10.33
C ASN A 45 -16.72 -14.15 -9.42
N GLN A 46 -16.20 -15.32 -9.77
CA GLN A 46 -14.93 -15.83 -9.28
C GLN A 46 -13.85 -15.14 -10.11
N VAL A 47 -13.55 -13.86 -9.80
CA VAL A 47 -12.31 -13.25 -10.26
C VAL A 47 -11.20 -14.00 -9.55
N GLU A 48 -10.68 -15.06 -10.17
CA GLU A 48 -9.50 -15.74 -9.70
C GLU A 48 -8.42 -14.68 -9.49
N LYS A 49 -8.05 -14.43 -8.23
CA LYS A 49 -6.98 -13.49 -7.89
C LYS A 49 -5.68 -14.08 -8.42
N LYS A 50 -5.31 -13.71 -9.64
CA LYS A 50 -4.05 -14.12 -10.26
C LYS A 50 -2.90 -13.72 -9.33
N LYS A 51 -2.16 -14.72 -8.86
CA LYS A 51 -1.02 -14.52 -7.98
C LYS A 51 0.11 -13.87 -8.77
N VAL A 52 0.62 -12.74 -8.27
CA VAL A 52 1.81 -12.08 -8.82
C VAL A 52 3.01 -13.01 -8.74
N ARG A 53 3.77 -13.10 -9.83
CA ARG A 53 5.00 -13.90 -9.92
C ARG A 53 6.18 -12.99 -10.25
N PHE A 54 7.12 -12.92 -9.33
CA PHE A 54 8.38 -12.21 -9.54
C PHE A 54 9.42 -13.14 -10.18
N HIS A 55 9.98 -12.70 -11.31
CA HIS A 55 11.15 -13.29 -11.95
C HIS A 55 12.22 -12.21 -12.16
N MET A 56 13.37 -12.60 -12.67
CA MET A 56 14.56 -11.76 -12.69
C MET A 56 14.38 -10.44 -13.46
N GLU A 57 13.73 -10.47 -14.61
CA GLU A 57 13.48 -9.25 -15.42
C GLU A 57 12.60 -8.26 -14.66
N ILE A 58 11.55 -8.74 -13.98
CA ILE A 58 10.71 -7.91 -13.11
C ILE A 58 11.53 -7.34 -11.95
N ASP A 59 12.41 -8.14 -11.35
CA ASP A 59 13.27 -7.66 -10.26
C ASP A 59 14.25 -6.58 -10.75
N ILE A 60 14.85 -6.74 -11.92
CA ILE A 60 15.76 -5.75 -12.52
C ILE A 60 15.00 -4.46 -12.82
N PHE A 61 13.85 -4.56 -13.48
CA PHE A 61 12.98 -3.41 -13.77
C PHE A 61 12.60 -2.68 -12.48
N LEU A 62 12.11 -3.43 -11.48
CA LEU A 62 11.75 -2.90 -10.18
C LEU A 62 12.89 -2.15 -9.51
N LEU A 63 14.10 -2.71 -9.51
CA LEU A 63 15.25 -2.05 -8.88
C LEU A 63 15.66 -0.77 -9.61
N LYS A 64 15.60 -0.74 -10.96
CA LYS A 64 15.86 0.48 -11.74
C LYS A 64 14.87 1.59 -11.39
N GLU A 65 13.58 1.28 -11.43
CA GLU A 65 12.53 2.27 -11.14
C GLU A 65 12.61 2.79 -9.69
N VAL A 66 13.00 1.93 -8.74
CA VAL A 66 13.22 2.34 -7.34
C VAL A 66 14.39 3.32 -7.21
N LEU A 67 15.45 3.17 -7.99
CA LEU A 67 16.58 4.12 -8.02
C LEU A 67 16.16 5.45 -8.63
N ASP A 68 15.47 5.41 -9.77
CA ASP A 68 15.09 6.61 -10.51
C ASP A 68 14.02 7.42 -9.75
N SER A 69 13.04 6.74 -9.16
CA SER A 69 11.91 7.38 -8.48
C SER A 69 12.16 7.67 -7.01
N ASN A 70 13.10 6.98 -6.36
CA ASN A 70 13.33 7.02 -4.91
C ASN A 70 12.02 6.99 -4.06
N PRO A 71 11.28 5.87 -4.08
CA PRO A 71 10.00 5.77 -3.39
C PRO A 71 10.11 5.73 -1.86
N TYR A 72 11.33 5.74 -1.29
CA TYR A 72 11.53 5.89 0.15
C TYR A 72 11.18 7.30 0.64
N ALA A 73 11.34 8.31 -0.21
CA ALA A 73 11.05 9.71 0.13
C ALA A 73 9.54 9.98 0.28
N ASN A 74 8.70 9.32 -0.52
CA ASN A 74 7.25 9.50 -0.51
C ASN A 74 6.51 8.16 -0.68
N HIS A 75 5.66 7.83 0.29
CA HIS A 75 4.93 6.56 0.31
C HIS A 75 3.99 6.39 -0.90
N ASN A 76 3.46 7.48 -1.49
CA ASN A 76 2.59 7.38 -2.66
C ASN A 76 3.32 6.87 -3.89
N MET A 77 4.63 7.07 -3.99
CA MET A 77 5.43 6.61 -5.14
C MET A 77 5.46 5.08 -5.25
N TRP A 78 5.26 4.34 -4.16
CA TRP A 78 5.08 2.89 -4.24
C TRP A 78 3.80 2.48 -4.95
N LYS A 79 2.75 3.30 -4.89
CA LYS A 79 1.49 3.05 -5.62
C LYS A 79 1.67 3.33 -7.10
N ASP A 80 2.33 4.44 -7.43
CA ASP A 80 2.58 4.83 -8.81
C ASP A 80 3.50 3.81 -9.52
N LEU A 81 4.55 3.37 -8.83
CA LEU A 81 5.45 2.33 -9.32
C LEU A 81 4.72 0.98 -9.50
N ALA A 82 3.83 0.61 -8.57
CA ALA A 82 3.02 -0.59 -8.73
C ALA A 82 2.04 -0.51 -9.91
N ALA A 83 1.44 0.65 -10.17
CA ALA A 83 0.57 0.87 -11.32
C ALA A 83 1.35 0.77 -12.64
N MET A 84 2.57 1.34 -12.68
CA MET A 84 3.47 1.24 -13.82
C MET A 84 3.87 -0.21 -14.11
N MET A 85 4.29 -0.96 -13.09
CA MET A 85 4.62 -2.39 -13.24
C MET A 85 3.41 -3.23 -13.68
N ALA A 86 2.21 -2.89 -13.21
CA ALA A 86 0.98 -3.57 -13.62
C ALA A 86 0.67 -3.35 -15.10
N ALA A 87 0.95 -2.15 -15.63
CA ALA A 87 0.82 -1.85 -17.05
C ALA A 87 1.86 -2.60 -17.90
N GLU A 88 3.13 -2.59 -17.48
CA GLU A 88 4.24 -3.20 -18.23
C GLU A 88 4.13 -4.73 -18.31
N PHE A 89 3.95 -5.39 -17.18
CA PHE A 89 4.01 -6.86 -17.09
C PHE A 89 2.63 -7.54 -17.08
N GLN A 90 1.55 -6.76 -17.17
CA GLN A 90 0.16 -7.26 -17.19
C GLN A 90 -0.17 -8.18 -16.00
N GLN A 91 0.41 -7.89 -14.83
CA GLN A 91 0.17 -8.61 -13.58
C GLN A 91 -0.43 -7.68 -12.52
N PRO A 92 -1.23 -8.20 -11.57
CA PRO A 92 -1.91 -7.38 -10.56
C PRO A 92 -0.96 -6.94 -9.42
N PHE A 93 0.02 -6.11 -9.72
CA PHE A 93 0.92 -5.52 -8.73
C PHE A 93 0.18 -4.56 -7.80
N ASN A 94 0.68 -4.44 -6.57
CA ASN A 94 0.20 -3.46 -5.59
C ASN A 94 1.37 -2.93 -4.76
N ALA A 95 1.24 -1.73 -4.21
CA ALA A 95 2.33 -1.07 -3.48
C ALA A 95 2.97 -1.95 -2.39
N ARG A 96 2.15 -2.77 -1.72
CA ARG A 96 2.61 -3.68 -0.67
C ARG A 96 3.49 -4.79 -1.23
N ASN A 97 3.04 -5.50 -2.27
CA ASN A 97 3.78 -6.63 -2.82
C ASN A 97 5.11 -6.19 -3.48
N VAL A 98 5.11 -5.01 -4.10
CA VAL A 98 6.30 -4.39 -4.67
C VAL A 98 7.31 -4.05 -3.58
N ARG A 99 6.87 -3.35 -2.52
CA ARG A 99 7.75 -2.98 -1.41
C ARG A 99 8.29 -4.20 -0.65
N GLU A 100 7.44 -5.17 -0.36
CA GLU A 100 7.83 -6.43 0.28
C GLU A 100 8.84 -7.19 -0.58
N ARG A 101 8.68 -7.17 -1.92
CA ARG A 101 9.66 -7.77 -2.83
C ARG A 101 11.00 -7.08 -2.73
N VAL A 102 11.07 -5.75 -2.77
CA VAL A 102 12.33 -5.01 -2.64
C VAL A 102 13.05 -5.35 -1.34
N GLU A 103 12.35 -5.32 -0.19
CA GLU A 103 12.95 -5.67 1.10
C GLU A 103 13.38 -7.14 1.16
N TYR A 104 12.63 -8.06 0.52
CA TYR A 104 13.03 -9.46 0.39
C TYR A 104 14.32 -9.61 -0.42
N ILE A 105 14.42 -8.97 -1.58
CA ILE A 105 15.61 -9.02 -2.43
C ILE A 105 16.81 -8.46 -1.66
N LEU A 106 16.65 -7.29 -1.03
CA LEU A 106 17.67 -6.67 -0.18
C LEU A 106 18.13 -7.62 0.93
N LYS A 107 17.20 -8.31 1.62
CA LYS A 107 17.54 -9.21 2.73
C LYS A 107 18.21 -10.50 2.26
N VAL A 108 17.66 -11.15 1.24
CA VAL A 108 18.11 -12.49 0.83
C VAL A 108 19.41 -12.45 0.05
N ILE A 109 19.58 -11.47 -0.85
CA ILE A 109 20.77 -11.41 -1.71
C ILE A 109 21.99 -10.89 -0.94
N THR A 110 21.81 -9.95 -0.01
CA THR A 110 22.91 -9.52 0.87
C THR A 110 23.36 -10.61 1.84
N SER A 111 22.44 -11.46 2.31
CA SER A 111 22.73 -12.45 3.37
C SER A 111 23.27 -13.77 2.84
N LYS A 112 22.85 -14.20 1.63
CA LYS A 112 23.24 -15.51 1.07
C LYS A 112 24.53 -15.47 0.23
N GLY A 113 25.09 -14.29 0.02
CA GLY A 113 26.29 -14.08 -0.81
C GLY A 113 26.04 -14.40 -2.29
N ARG A 114 26.89 -13.84 -3.16
CA ARG A 114 26.90 -13.98 -4.64
C ARG A 114 27.03 -15.43 -5.16
N ILE A 115 26.97 -16.43 -4.28
CA ILE A 115 27.38 -17.82 -4.51
C ILE A 115 26.23 -18.69 -5.06
N LEU A 116 24.98 -18.39 -4.71
CA LEU A 116 23.83 -19.25 -5.09
C LEU A 116 23.30 -19.05 -6.52
N ILE A 117 23.80 -18.04 -7.24
CA ILE A 117 23.16 -17.55 -8.47
C ILE A 117 24.00 -17.85 -9.73
N ARG A 118 25.23 -18.33 -9.58
CA ARG A 118 26.13 -18.66 -10.69
C ARG A 118 25.77 -19.93 -11.48
N LYS A 119 24.63 -20.58 -11.20
CA LYS A 119 24.30 -21.91 -11.76
C LYS A 119 23.44 -21.93 -13.02
N SER A 120 23.03 -20.79 -13.59
CA SER A 120 22.23 -20.81 -14.82
C SER A 120 22.39 -19.54 -15.68
N GLY A 121 23.16 -19.66 -16.75
CA GLY A 121 22.88 -19.14 -18.11
C GLY A 121 22.53 -17.67 -18.40
N SER A 122 22.40 -16.75 -17.44
CA SER A 122 22.18 -15.32 -17.72
C SER A 122 23.02 -14.40 -16.83
N GLU A 123 24.34 -14.62 -16.84
CA GLU A 123 25.32 -13.92 -16.00
C GLU A 123 25.18 -12.38 -16.02
N GLU A 124 24.86 -11.80 -17.17
CA GLU A 124 24.71 -10.34 -17.35
C GLU A 124 23.52 -9.75 -16.57
N GLN A 125 22.37 -10.44 -16.58
CA GLN A 125 21.17 -9.99 -15.87
C GLN A 125 21.39 -10.02 -14.36
N TYR A 126 22.14 -11.02 -13.87
CA TYR A 126 22.48 -11.12 -12.45
C TYR A 126 23.47 -10.06 -12.01
N CYS A 127 24.50 -9.79 -12.81
CA CYS A 127 25.45 -8.70 -12.53
C CYS A 127 24.74 -7.34 -12.50
N SER A 128 23.86 -7.07 -13.48
CA SER A 128 23.08 -5.83 -13.51
C SER A 128 22.18 -5.70 -12.26
N ARG A 129 21.45 -6.76 -11.89
CA ARG A 129 20.63 -6.77 -10.68
C ARG A 129 21.44 -6.54 -9.41
N ASP A 130 22.61 -7.18 -9.29
CA ASP A 130 23.43 -7.12 -8.08
C ASP A 130 24.08 -5.74 -7.89
N LEU A 131 24.46 -5.06 -8.99
CA LEU A 131 24.91 -3.66 -8.95
C LEU A 131 23.77 -2.74 -8.48
N LEU A 132 22.60 -2.85 -9.12
CA LEU A 132 21.42 -2.06 -8.74
C LEU A 132 21.02 -2.29 -7.27
N LEU A 133 21.24 -3.51 -6.75
CA LEU A 133 20.93 -3.83 -5.36
C LEU A 133 21.78 -3.04 -4.37
N GLU A 134 23.09 -2.92 -4.61
CA GLU A 134 23.97 -2.15 -3.73
C GLU A 134 23.64 -0.65 -3.78
N ASP A 135 23.25 -0.13 -4.94
CA ASP A 135 22.79 1.25 -5.08
C ASP A 135 21.47 1.48 -4.30
N VAL A 136 20.49 0.59 -4.43
CA VAL A 136 19.20 0.69 -3.70
C VAL A 136 19.42 0.59 -2.19
N LYS A 137 20.34 -0.27 -1.77
CA LYS A 137 20.71 -0.42 -0.36
C LYS A 137 21.36 0.84 0.19
N THR A 138 22.25 1.47 -0.58
CA THR A 138 22.87 2.76 -0.23
C THR A 138 21.80 3.83 -0.10
N LEU A 139 20.92 3.98 -1.10
CA LEU A 139 19.81 4.93 -1.10
C LEU A 139 18.90 4.79 0.14
N ARG A 140 18.55 3.54 0.49
CA ARG A 140 17.74 3.25 1.67
C ARG A 140 18.44 3.64 2.97
N ASN A 141 19.75 3.38 3.07
CA ASN A 141 20.53 3.69 4.27
C ASN A 141 20.76 5.19 4.43
N ASP A 142 20.99 5.90 3.33
CA ASP A 142 21.11 7.36 3.31
C ASP A 142 19.82 7.99 3.81
N PHE A 143 18.66 7.53 3.31
CA PHE A 143 17.37 8.01 3.77
C PHE A 143 17.15 7.79 5.28
N LYS A 144 17.51 6.61 5.80
CA LYS A 144 17.45 6.33 7.24
C LYS A 144 18.36 7.24 8.06
N THR A 145 19.57 7.49 7.56
CA THR A 145 20.56 8.35 8.21
C THR A 145 20.08 9.79 8.24
N MET A 146 19.52 10.28 7.13
CA MET A 146 18.90 11.61 7.05
C MET A 146 17.75 11.76 8.03
N GLN A 147 16.87 10.77 8.15
CA GLN A 147 15.77 10.79 9.13
C GLN A 147 16.30 10.86 10.57
N SER A 148 17.29 10.04 10.92
CA SER A 148 17.91 10.05 12.26
C SER A 148 18.57 11.39 12.57
N ASN A 149 19.27 12.00 11.61
CA ASN A 149 19.92 13.29 11.79
C ASN A 149 18.91 14.44 11.97
N ARG A 150 17.74 14.39 11.29
CA ARG A 150 16.65 15.36 11.50
C ARG A 150 16.10 15.28 12.92
N LEU A 151 15.81 14.08 13.41
CA LEU A 151 15.32 13.87 14.79
C LEU A 151 16.30 14.44 15.84
N ARG A 152 17.60 14.15 15.70
CA ARG A 152 18.63 14.69 16.60
C ARG A 152 18.71 16.22 16.57
N LYS A 153 18.50 16.82 15.39
CA LYS A 153 18.48 18.28 15.25
C LYS A 153 17.26 18.89 15.95
N ASP A 154 16.10 18.26 15.83
CA ASP A 154 14.87 18.71 16.47
C ASP A 154 14.99 18.63 18.00
N GLU A 155 15.54 17.54 18.55
CA GLU A 155 15.87 17.39 19.97
C GLU A 155 16.83 18.49 20.46
N THR A 156 17.87 18.78 19.67
CA THR A 156 18.86 19.81 20.01
C THR A 156 18.24 21.20 19.99
N ASN A 157 17.34 21.48 19.05
CA ASN A 157 16.65 22.76 18.95
C ASN A 157 15.67 22.95 20.11
N GLU A 158 14.94 21.90 20.49
CA GLU A 158 14.02 21.95 21.63
C GLU A 158 14.77 22.15 22.95
N ALA A 159 15.89 21.46 23.16
CA ALA A 159 16.73 21.65 24.35
C ALA A 159 17.29 23.08 24.47
N LYS A 160 17.59 23.74 23.34
CA LYS A 160 17.99 25.16 23.31
C LYS A 160 16.83 26.07 23.70
N ARG A 161 15.64 25.85 23.15
CA ARG A 161 14.44 26.65 23.47
C ARG A 161 14.11 26.57 24.96
N LEU A 162 14.14 25.38 25.56
CA LEU A 162 13.90 25.21 27.00
C LEU A 162 14.93 25.94 27.86
N ARG A 163 16.20 25.99 27.41
CA ARG A 163 17.24 26.76 28.10
C ARG A 163 16.98 28.28 28.01
N ASP A 164 16.63 28.76 26.82
CA ASP A 164 16.37 30.19 26.60
C ASP A 164 15.11 30.65 27.37
N GLU A 165 14.06 29.81 27.43
CA GLU A 165 12.85 30.05 28.21
C GLU A 165 13.13 30.06 29.72
N ALA A 166 13.92 29.10 30.23
CA ALA A 166 14.31 29.07 31.63
C ALA A 166 15.19 30.27 32.04
N ALA A 167 16.03 30.77 31.13
CA ALA A 167 16.82 31.98 31.36
C ALA A 167 15.94 33.23 31.44
N HIS A 168 14.87 33.30 30.64
CA HIS A 168 13.99 34.45 30.60
C HIS A 168 13.01 34.51 31.80
N ALA A 169 12.72 33.38 32.45
CA ALA A 169 11.82 33.27 33.59
C ALA A 169 12.46 33.57 34.96
N GLN A 170 13.76 33.85 35.03
CA GLN A 170 14.50 34.17 36.27
C GLN A 170 14.66 35.69 36.53
N VAL A 171 13.99 36.54 35.74
CA VAL A 171 13.94 38.00 35.89
C VAL A 171 12.58 38.41 36.43
#